data_AF-A0A024GX32-F1
#
_entry.id   AF-A0A024GX32-F1
#
_cell.length_a   1.000
_cell.length_b   1.000
_cell.length_c   1.000
_cell.angle_alpha   90.00
_cell.angle_beta   90.00
_cell.angle_gamma   90.00
#
_symmetry.space_group_name_H-M   'P 1'
#
loop_
_entity.id
_entity.type
_entity.pdbx_description
1 polymer ?
#
loop_
_entity_poly.entity_id
_entity_poly.type
_entity_poly.pdbx_seq_one_letter_code
_entity_poly.pdbx_strand_id
1 'polypeptide(L)' 'MYLLFLLFFLFFFFFFMKFELMMLLVSLEVVFMFIVFSVIFSSGMLWLGMVLLCLSACEGVMGVTFLVVLNMCQMGFFQK' A
#
# COMPACT_ATOMS: atom_id res chain seq x y z
N MET A 1 12.86 2.89 14.96
CA MET A 1 13.39 4.18 14.44
C MET A 1 14.10 3.99 13.11
N TYR A 2 15.24 3.27 13.04
CA TYR A 2 15.95 3.04 11.77
C TYR A 2 15.12 2.36 10.67
N LEU A 3 14.29 1.39 11.03
CA LEU A 3 13.47 0.63 10.06
C LEU A 3 12.37 1.49 9.43
N LEU A 4 11.74 2.37 10.21
CA LEU A 4 10.75 3.35 9.72
C LEU A 4 11.40 4.39 8.79
N PHE A 5 12.63 4.82 9.09
CA PHE A 5 13.36 5.78 8.27
C PHE A 5 13.73 5.18 6.90
N LEU A 6 14.15 3.91 6.88
CA LEU A 6 14.47 3.19 5.65
C LEU A 6 13.23 2.98 4.76
N LEU A 7 12.07 2.74 5.39
CA LEU A 7 10.78 2.64 4.73
C LEU A 7 10.34 3.96 4.07
N PHE A 8 10.49 5.08 4.79
CA PHE A 8 10.17 6.41 4.26
C PHE A 8 11.09 6.76 3.07
N PHE A 9 12.36 6.38 3.15
CA PHE A 9 13.32 6.58 2.07
C PHE A 9 12.97 5.74 0.82
N LEU A 10 12.58 4.48 1.01
CA LEU A 10 12.12 3.62 -0.09
C LEU A 10 10.88 4.20 -0.77
N PHE A 11 9.91 4.69 0.00
CA PHE A 11 8.68 5.28 -0.56
C PHE A 11 8.99 6.51 -1.43
N PHE A 12 9.88 7.40 -0.95
CA PHE A 12 10.31 8.58 -1.69
C PHE A 12 11.08 8.22 -2.96
N PHE A 13 11.91 7.17 -2.91
CA PHE A 13 12.67 6.68 -4.05
C PHE A 13 11.76 6.04 -5.12
N PHE A 14 10.78 5.22 -4.70
CA PHE A 14 9.82 4.60 -5.62
C PHE A 14 8.93 5.63 -6.32
N PHE A 15 8.56 6.72 -5.64
CA PHE A 15 7.78 7.80 -6.24
C PHE A 15 8.54 8.52 -7.37
N PHE A 16 9.86 8.71 -7.22
CA PHE A 16 10.69 9.40 -8.22
C PHE A 16 10.99 8.53 -9.46
N MET A 17 11.01 7.21 -9.32
CA MET A 17 11.43 6.28 -10.38
C MET A 17 10.34 5.93 -11.40
N LYS A 18 9.19 6.63 -11.41
CA LYS A 18 8.07 6.39 -12.33
C LYS A 18 7.66 4.91 -12.39
N PHE A 19 7.62 4.24 -11.25
CA PHE A 19 7.20 2.85 -11.20
C PHE A 19 5.71 2.70 -11.55
N GLU A 20 5.37 1.57 -12.17
CA GLU A 20 3.99 1.19 -12.47
C GLU A 20 3.14 1.29 -11.19
N LEU A 21 1.93 1.86 -11.30
CA LEU A 21 1.01 2.09 -10.18
C LEU A 21 0.77 0.82 -9.32
N MET A 22 0.86 -0.36 -9.92
CA MET A 22 0.75 -1.63 -9.20
C MET A 22 1.90 -1.84 -8.21
N MET A 23 3.13 -1.49 -8.58
CA MET A 23 4.30 -1.61 -7.70
C MET A 23 4.23 -0.62 -6.53
N LEU A 24 3.63 0.55 -6.75
CA LEU A 24 3.39 1.53 -5.69
C LEU A 24 2.39 0.99 -4.67
N LEU A 25 1.28 0.39 -5.10
CA LEU A 25 0.31 -0.29 -4.23
C LEU A 25 0.97 -1.41 -3.42
N VAL A 26 1.76 -2.28 -4.06
CA VAL A 26 2.49 -3.34 -3.36
C VAL A 26 3.42 -2.77 -2.29
N SER A 27 4.13 -1.68 -2.59
CA SER A 27 5.01 -1.04 -1.61
C SER A 27 4.24 -0.47 -0.40
N LEU A 28 3.04 0.06 -0.63
CA LEU A 28 2.16 0.62 0.40
C LEU A 28 1.68 -0.50 1.34
N GLU A 29 1.32 -1.64 0.79
CA GLU A 29 0.92 -2.82 1.56
C GLU A 29 2.05 -3.33 2.46
N VAL A 30 3.28 -3.35 1.93
CA VAL A 30 4.46 -3.72 2.71
C VAL A 30 4.65 -2.76 3.89
N VAL A 31 4.50 -1.45 3.68
CA VAL A 31 4.56 -0.45 4.75
C VAL A 31 3.51 -0.72 5.82
N PHE A 32 2.26 -0.98 5.42
CA PHE A 32 1.16 -1.26 6.33
C PHE A 32 1.41 -2.51 7.17
N MET A 33 1.88 -3.59 6.53
CA MET A 33 2.22 -4.83 7.23
C MET A 33 3.33 -4.63 8.27
N PHE A 34 4.34 -3.81 7.98
CA PHE A 34 5.36 -3.44 8.95
C PHE A 34 4.79 -2.65 10.13
N ILE A 35 3.85 -1.73 9.89
CA ILE A 35 3.17 -0.99 10.96
C ILE A 35 2.40 -1.96 11.85
N VAL A 36 1.60 -2.87 11.28
CA VAL A 36 0.86 -3.88 12.04
C VAL A 36 1.81 -4.72 12.90
N PHE A 37 2.91 -5.19 12.32
CA PHE A 37 3.90 -5.97 13.04
C PHE A 37 4.50 -5.15 14.20
N SER A 38 4.85 -3.89 13.97
CA SER A 38 5.37 -3.01 15.03
C SER A 38 4.37 -2.81 16.16
N VAL A 39 3.08 -2.64 15.86
CA VAL A 39 2.00 -2.45 16.84
C VAL A 39 1.79 -3.71 17.68
N ILE A 40 1.77 -4.89 17.05
CA ILE A 40 1.60 -6.16 17.76
C ILE A 40 2.76 -6.38 18.73
N PHE A 41 4.00 -6.15 18.29
CA PHE A 41 5.19 -6.33 19.13
C PHE A 41 5.31 -5.29 20.25
N SER A 42 4.92 -4.03 20.01
CA SER A 42 5.06 -2.98 21.03
C SER A 42 3.95 -2.99 22.07
N SER A 43 2.71 -3.24 21.67
CA SER A 43 1.55 -3.07 22.54
C SER A 43 1.02 -4.37 23.12
N GLY A 44 1.37 -5.52 22.51
CA GLY A 44 0.78 -6.82 22.84
C GLY A 44 -0.72 -6.92 22.54
N MET A 45 -1.34 -5.86 22.00
CA MET A 45 -2.77 -5.81 21.71
C MET A 45 -3.07 -6.43 20.35
N LEU A 46 -3.22 -7.76 20.32
CA LEU A 46 -3.54 -8.53 19.12
C LEU A 46 -4.81 -8.02 18.41
N TRP A 47 -5.81 -7.57 19.17
CA TRP A 47 -7.07 -7.09 18.60
C TRP A 47 -6.89 -5.85 17.72
N LEU A 48 -6.03 -4.92 18.12
CA LEU A 48 -5.74 -3.72 17.35
C LEU A 48 -4.96 -4.06 16.06
N GLY A 49 -4.04 -5.02 16.13
CA GLY A 49 -3.37 -5.57 14.95
C GLY A 49 -4.34 -6.18 13.94
N MET A 50 -5.34 -6.94 14.40
CA MET A 50 -6.36 -7.53 13.53
C MET A 50 -7.24 -6.49 12.83
N VAL A 51 -7.62 -5.41 13.54
CA VAL A 51 -8.37 -4.29 12.96
C VAL A 51 -7.54 -3.59 11.88
N LEU A 52 -6.26 -3.33 12.13
CA LEU A 52 -5.38 -2.72 11.16
C LEU A 52 -5.16 -3.60 9.92
N LEU A 53 -5.09 -4.93 10.07
CA LEU A 53 -5.05 -5.85 8.92
C LEU A 53 -6.32 -5.79 8.08
N CYS A 54 -7.50 -5.71 8.70
CA CYS A 54 -8.76 -5.56 7.96
C CYS A 54 -8.79 -4.24 7.17
N LEU A 55 -8.35 -3.14 7.78
CA LEU A 55 -8.27 -1.85 7.10
C LEU A 55 -7.28 -1.87 5.93
N SER A 56 -6.12 -2.51 6.10
CA SER A 56 -5.14 -2.72 5.04
C SER A 56 -5.75 -3.47 3.85
N ALA A 57 -6.40 -4.61 4.11
CA ALA A 57 -7.05 -5.39 3.04
C ALA A 57 -8.14 -4.59 2.30
N CYS A 58 -8.91 -3.74 2.99
CA CYS A 58 -9.88 -2.86 2.35
C CYS A 58 -9.21 -1.81 1.45
N GLU A 59 -8.09 -1.23 1.88
CA GLU A 59 -7.32 -0.26 1.10
C GLU A 59 -6.75 -0.90 -0.17
N GLY A 60 -6.13 -2.07 -0.07
CA GLY A 60 -5.64 -2.83 -1.23
C GLY A 60 -6.73 -3.13 -2.26
N VAL A 61 -7.93 -3.54 -1.83
CA VAL A 61 -9.06 -3.77 -2.76
C VAL A 61 -9.51 -2.47 -3.43
N MET A 62 -9.57 -1.35 -2.69
CA MET A 62 -9.89 -0.04 -3.27
C MET A 62 -8.82 0.42 -4.28
N GLY A 63 -7.55 0.22 -3.97
CA GLY A 63 -6.45 0.55 -4.87
C GLY A 63 -6.45 -0.26 -6.17
N VAL A 64 -6.70 -1.57 -6.08
CA VAL A 64 -6.81 -2.45 -7.26
C VAL A 64 -8.05 -2.11 -8.09
N THR A 65 -9.20 -1.87 -7.46
CA THR A 65 -10.42 -1.48 -8.20
C THR A 65 -10.25 -0.13 -8.90
N PHE A 66 -9.58 0.83 -8.26
CA PHE A 66 -9.22 2.10 -8.88
C PHE A 66 -8.30 1.92 -10.10
N LEU A 67 -7.29 1.05 -10.00
CA LEU A 67 -6.42 0.69 -11.13
C LEU A 67 -7.19 0.10 -12.31
N VAL A 68 -8.12 -0.81 -12.04
CA VAL A 68 -8.97 -1.42 -13.08
C VAL A 68 -9.82 -0.37 -13.77
N VAL A 69 -10.41 0.57 -13.02
CA VAL A 69 -11.20 1.67 -13.59
C VAL A 69 -10.34 2.58 -14.47
N LEU A 70 -9.13 2.95 -14.03
CA LEU A 70 -8.20 3.74 -14.84
C LEU A 70 -7.82 3.03 -16.15
N ASN A 71 -7.58 1.73 -16.08
CA ASN A 71 -7.23 0.94 -17.26
C ASN A 71 -8.40 0.85 -18.26
N MET A 72 -9.63 0.66 -17.77
CA MET A 72 -10.85 0.71 -18.60
C MET A 72 -11.06 2.10 -19.21
N CYS A 73 -10.78 3.17 -18.48
CA CYS A 73 -10.82 4.54 -19.01
C CYS A 73 -9.79 4.75 -20.13
N GLN A 74 -8.56 4.23 -19.98
CA GLN A 74 -7.53 4.33 -21.03
C GLN A 74 -7.90 3.52 -22.28
N MET A 75 -8.40 2.28 -22.12
CA MET A 75 -8.84 1.47 -23.27
C MET A 75 -10.05 2.08 -23.97
N GLY A 76 -11.01 2.65 -23.22
CA GLY A 76 -12.18 3.34 -23.78
C GLY A 76 -11.87 4.65 -24.50
N PHE A 77 -10.75 5.32 -24.16
CA PHE A 77 -10.30 6.55 -24.84
C PHE A 77 -9.51 6.27 -26.12
N PHE A 78 -8.87 5.11 -26.24
CA PHE A 78 -8.12 4.71 -27.45
C PHE A 78 -9.00 4.10 -28.55
N GLN A 79 -10.29 3.86 -28.27
CA GLN A 79 -11.23 3.23 -29.21
C GLN A 79 -12.19 4.22 -29.89
N LYS A 80 -11.91 5.52 -29.82
CA LYS A 80 -12.55 6.57 -30.64
C LYS A 80 -11.54 7.22 -31.57
#